data_AF-A0A6N7ZNT4-F1
#
_entry.id   AF-A0A6N7ZNT4-F1
#
_cell.length_a   1.000
_cell.length_b   1.000
_cell.length_c   1.000
_cell.angle_alpha   90.00
_cell.angle_beta   90.00
_cell.angle_gamma   90.00
#
_symmetry.space_group_name_H-M   'P 1'
#
loop_
_entity.id
_entity.type
_entity.pdbx_description
1 polymer ?
#
loop_
_entity_poly.entity_id
_entity_poly.type
_entity_poly.pdbx_seq_one_letter_code
_entity_poly.pdbx_strand_id
1 'polypeptide(L)' 'MFGRVVEAVVEAPRARLSALPLLGREDRERLVREFNATNVTFPENRTVLDLFAAQVRRAPDAIAVSDARR' A
#
# COMPACT_ATOMS: atom_id res chain seq x y z
N MET A 1 -5.96 -23.15 -13.24
CA MET A 1 -6.30 -21.74 -13.58
C MET A 1 -7.50 -21.64 -14.52
N PHE A 2 -7.59 -22.43 -15.60
CA PHE A 2 -8.67 -22.35 -16.59
C PHE A 2 -10.09 -22.71 -16.08
N GLY A 3 -10.20 -23.66 -15.14
CA GLY A 3 -11.50 -24.14 -14.64
C GLY A 3 -12.41 -23.05 -14.08
N ARG A 4 -11.85 -22.05 -13.40
CA ARG A 4 -12.66 -20.97 -12.82
C ARG A 4 -13.18 -19.95 -13.80
N VAL A 5 -12.52 -19.82 -14.95
CA VAL A 5 -13.06 -19.00 -16.04
C VAL A 5 -14.31 -19.65 -16.59
N VAL A 6 -14.29 -20.97 -16.75
CA VAL A 6 -15.45 -21.74 -17.21
C VAL A 6 -16.60 -21.63 -16.21
N GLU A 7 -16.34 -21.83 -14.91
CA GLU A 7 -17.35 -21.65 -13.85
C GLU A 7 -17.95 -20.24 -13.86
N ALA A 8 -17.12 -19.20 -13.90
CA ALA A 8 -17.58 -17.81 -13.88
C ALA A 8 -18.38 -17.41 -15.14
N VAL A 9 -18.03 -17.96 -16.30
CA VAL A 9 -18.78 -17.75 -17.56
C VAL A 9 -20.12 -18.48 -17.52
N VAL A 10 -20.20 -19.66 -16.92
CA VAL A 10 -21.45 -20.41 -16.74
C VAL A 10 -22.40 -19.67 -15.79
N GLU A 11 -21.88 -19.13 -14.68
CA GLU A 11 -22.70 -18.39 -13.70
C GLU A 11 -23.17 -17.03 -14.23
N ALA A 12 -22.35 -16.33 -15.03
CA ALA A 12 -22.64 -14.99 -15.52
C ALA A 12 -22.36 -14.84 -17.04
N PRO A 13 -23.15 -15.48 -17.93
CA PRO A 13 -22.84 -15.59 -19.36
C PRO A 13 -22.90 -14.27 -20.14
N ARG A 14 -23.55 -13.25 -19.59
CA ARG A 14 -23.60 -11.89 -20.18
C ARG A 14 -22.61 -10.91 -19.55
N ALA A 15 -21.86 -11.34 -18.52
CA ALA A 15 -20.85 -10.49 -17.92
C ALA A 15 -19.69 -10.29 -18.90
N ARG A 16 -19.07 -9.10 -18.84
CA ARG A 16 -17.82 -8.86 -19.56
C ARG A 16 -16.75 -9.77 -18.99
N LEU A 17 -15.95 -10.40 -19.85
CA LEU A 17 -14.82 -11.24 -19.42
C LEU A 17 -13.87 -10.51 -18.46
N SER A 18 -13.67 -9.20 -18.64
CA SER A 18 -12.84 -8.37 -17.76
C SER A 18 -13.39 -8.19 -16.35
N ALA A 19 -14.66 -8.49 -16.12
CA ALA A 19 -15.30 -8.40 -14.80
C ALA A 19 -15.32 -9.74 -14.05
N LEU A 20 -14.88 -10.85 -14.67
CA LEU A 20 -14.94 -12.16 -14.05
C LEU A 20 -13.85 -12.31 -12.96
N PRO A 21 -14.17 -12.89 -11.80
CA PRO A 21 -13.21 -13.09 -10.72
C PRO A 21 -12.28 -14.27 -11.01
N LEU A 22 -11.13 -13.98 -11.65
CA LEU A 22 -10.17 -15.01 -12.08
C LEU A 22 -9.31 -15.58 -10.92
N LEU A 23 -9.14 -14.81 -9.84
CA LEU A 23 -8.23 -15.13 -8.73
C LEU A 23 -8.91 -15.77 -7.54
N GLY A 24 -8.21 -16.72 -6.90
CA GLY A 24 -8.67 -17.56 -5.78
C GLY A 24 -9.28 -16.72 -4.70
N ARG A 25 -10.21 -17.27 -3.91
CA ARG A 25 -10.52 -16.59 -2.64
C ARG A 25 -9.23 -16.38 -1.85
N GLU A 26 -8.46 -17.45 -1.69
CA GLU A 26 -7.15 -17.44 -1.01
C GLU A 26 -6.13 -16.55 -1.73
N ASP A 27 -5.94 -16.72 -3.04
CA ASP A 27 -4.97 -15.88 -3.79
C ASP A 27 -5.34 -14.39 -3.72
N ARG A 28 -6.64 -14.07 -3.80
CA ARG A 28 -7.14 -12.69 -3.69
C ARG A 28 -6.96 -12.16 -2.26
N GLU A 29 -7.22 -12.98 -1.25
CA GLU A 29 -6.99 -12.62 0.16
C GLU A 29 -5.52 -12.32 0.40
N ARG A 30 -4.60 -13.15 -0.09
CA ARG A 30 -3.15 -12.91 -0.01
C ARG A 30 -2.74 -11.60 -0.69
N LEU A 31 -3.18 -11.36 -1.91
CA LEU A 31 -2.80 -10.16 -2.66
C LEU A 31 -3.40 -8.86 -2.11
N VAL A 32 -4.67 -8.89 -1.70
CA VAL A 32 -5.38 -7.68 -1.28
C VAL A 32 -5.20 -7.39 0.20
N ARG A 33 -5.05 -8.41 1.05
CA ARG A 33 -4.93 -8.24 2.50
C ARG A 33 -3.52 -8.49 3.00
N GLU A 34 -2.98 -9.68 2.79
CA GLU A 34 -1.70 -10.07 3.42
C GLU A 34 -0.56 -9.21 2.91
N PHE A 35 -0.46 -9.00 1.59
CA PHE A 35 0.59 -8.17 1.01
C PHE A 35 0.39 -6.67 1.29
N ASN A 36 -0.83 -6.23 1.59
CA ASN A 36 -1.13 -4.84 1.96
C ASN A 36 -1.29 -4.65 3.47
N ALA A 37 -0.82 -5.58 4.30
CA ALA A 37 -0.82 -5.46 5.76
C ALA A 37 0.28 -4.49 6.24
N THR A 38 0.29 -3.26 5.70
CA THR A 38 1.29 -2.22 5.96
C THR A 38 0.81 -1.17 6.95
N ASN A 39 -0.31 -1.41 7.64
CA ASN A 39 -0.87 -0.49 8.59
C ASN A 39 0.05 -0.35 9.81
N VAL A 40 0.52 0.88 10.06
CA VAL A 40 1.37 1.23 11.19
C VAL A 40 0.83 2.52 11.79
N THR A 41 0.66 2.56 13.11
CA THR A 41 0.23 3.77 13.82
C THR A 41 1.28 4.87 13.65
N PHE A 42 0.86 6.05 13.20
CA PHE A 42 1.71 7.24 13.11
C PHE A 42 1.03 8.44 13.80
N PRO A 43 1.78 9.49 14.15
CA PRO A 43 1.21 10.67 14.82
C PRO A 43 0.37 11.50 13.83
N GLU A 44 -0.95 11.31 13.82
CA GLU A 44 -1.88 12.02 12.92
C GLU A 44 -2.03 13.51 13.27
N ASN A 45 -1.76 13.88 14.52
CA ASN A 45 -1.90 15.23 15.03
C ASN A 45 -0.63 16.09 14.90
N ARG A 46 0.38 15.63 14.14
CA ARG A 46 1.63 16.35 13.92
C ARG A 46 1.90 16.52 12.45
N THR A 47 2.24 17.75 12.10
CA THR A 47 2.72 18.08 10.77
C THR A 47 4.19 17.66 10.61
N VAL A 48 4.65 17.60 9.36
CA VAL A 48 6.08 17.44 9.04
C VAL A 48 6.91 18.57 9.68
N LEU A 49 6.36 19.78 9.76
CA LEU A 49 7.01 20.91 10.44
C LEU A 49 7.17 20.65 11.95
N ASP A 50 6.15 20.10 12.61
CA ASP A 50 6.23 19.73 14.03
C ASP A 50 7.28 18.64 14.26
N LEU A 51 7.39 17.68 13.36
CA LEU A 51 8.41 16.61 13.36
C LEU A 51 9.81 17.19 13.21
N PHE A 52 10.01 18.08 12.23
CA PHE A 52 11.28 18.75 12.01
C PHE A 52 11.69 19.63 13.19
N ALA A 53 10.77 20.45 13.73
CA ALA A 53 11.06 21.30 14.88
C ALA A 53 11.45 20.50 16.12
N ALA A 54 10.83 19.34 16.35
CA ALA A 54 11.24 18.43 17.41
C ALA A 54 12.65 17.86 17.18
N GLN A 55 13.00 17.56 15.93
CA GLN A 55 14.34 17.10 15.58
C GLN A 55 15.40 18.18 15.84
N VAL A 56 15.13 19.43 15.47
CA VAL A 56 16.03 20.58 15.73
C VAL A 56 16.25 20.78 17.23
N ARG A 57 15.20 20.70 18.06
CA ARG A 57 15.34 20.81 19.52
C ARG A 57 16.17 19.66 20.11
N ARG A 58 16.06 18.46 19.55
CA ARG A 58 16.77 17.27 20.04
C ARG A 58 18.25 17.29 19.68
N ALA A 59 18.60 17.80 18.51
CA ALA A 59 19.97 17.80 17.99
C ALA A 59 20.25 19.11 17.24
N PRO A 60 20.42 20.23 17.96
CA PRO A 60 20.52 21.56 17.36
C PRO A 60 21.79 21.75 16.52
N ASP A 61 22.90 21.13 16.93
CA ASP A 61 24.21 21.28 16.27
C ASP A 61 24.48 20.21 15.21
N ALA A 62 23.51 19.32 14.95
CA ALA A 62 23.64 18.30 13.92
C ALA A 62 23.51 18.94 12.54
N ILE A 63 24.46 18.63 11.65
CA ILE A 63 24.38 19.03 10.24
C ILE A 63 23.14 18.36 9.62
N ALA A 64 22.13 19.16 9.28
CA ALA A 64 20.90 18.68 8.66
C ALA A 64 21.02 18.52 7.14
N VAL A 65 21.82 19.39 6.50
CA VAL A 65 22.06 19.41 5.05
C VAL A 65 23.50 19.81 4.80
N SER A 66 24.17 19.12 3.89
CA SER A 66 25.43 19.52 3.30
C SER A 66 25.35 19.36 1.79
N ASP A 67 26.05 20.21 1.06
CA ASP A 67 26.22 20.09 -0.38
C ASP A 67 27.72 20.06 -0.70
N ALA A 68 28.12 19.22 -1.64
CA ALA A 68 29.50 19.03 -2.07
C ALA A 68 29.80 19.76 -3.38
N ARG A 69 29.08 20.85 -3.68
CA ARG A 69 29.35 21.71 -4.84
C ARG A 69 29.98 23.02 -4.40
N ARG A 70 31.30 23.06 -4.54
CA ARG A 70 32.02 24.27 -4.91
C ARG A 70 32.95 23.94 -6.07
#